data_AF-A0A959E5Z7-F1
#
_entry.id   AF-A0A959E5Z7-F1
#
_cell.length_a   1.000
_cell.length_b   1.000
_cell.length_c   1.000
_cell.angle_alpha   90.00
_cell.angle_beta   90.00
_cell.angle_gamma   90.00
#
_symmetry.space_group_name_H-M   'P 1'
#
loop_
_entity.id
_entity.type
_entity.pdbx_description
1 polymer ?
#
loop_
_entity_poly.entity_id
_entity_poly.type
_entity_poly.pdbx_seq_one_letter_code
_entity_poly.pdbx_strand_id
1 'polypeptide(L)' 'MDNQTGVKLSALQLELLKVFSFNPTEEELKQVRKILAHFFAHRFTENVAKAGRARNVTDEDLDKWLEEDEQ' A
#
# COMPACT_ATOMS: atom_id res chain seq x y z
N MET A 1 2.91 24.98 -29.55
CA MET A 1 3.96 24.03 -29.13
C MET A 1 3.87 23.94 -27.63
N ASP A 2 3.50 22.77 -27.12
CA ASP A 2 3.89 22.21 -25.81
C ASP A 2 2.99 20.99 -25.58
N ASN A 3 3.52 19.83 -25.96
CA ASN A 3 2.95 18.55 -25.58
C ASN A 3 4.01 17.84 -24.73
N GLN A 4 3.54 17.14 -23.69
CA GLN A 4 4.26 16.18 -22.84
C GLN A 4 4.87 16.71 -21.52
N THR A 5 4.00 16.97 -20.53
CA THR A 5 4.37 16.74 -19.12
C THR A 5 4.32 15.23 -18.83
N GLY A 6 5.35 14.49 -19.24
CA GLY A 6 5.50 13.09 -18.86
C GLY A 6 5.72 12.98 -17.34
N VAL A 7 4.93 12.14 -16.66
CA VAL A 7 5.13 11.85 -15.24
C VAL A 7 6.52 11.25 -15.06
N LYS A 8 7.42 11.97 -14.37
CA LYS A 8 8.74 11.44 -14.03
C LYS A 8 8.59 10.34 -13.00
N LEU A 9 9.11 9.15 -13.33
CA LEU A 9 9.12 8.00 -12.42
C LEU A 9 10.07 8.26 -11.24
N SER A 10 9.69 7.77 -10.06
CA SER A 10 10.55 7.76 -8.89
C SER A 10 11.72 6.78 -9.06
N ALA A 11 12.76 6.93 -8.24
CA ALA A 11 13.91 6.02 -8.24
C ALA A 11 13.48 4.55 -8.08
N LEU A 12 12.55 4.27 -7.16
CA LEU A 12 12.03 2.92 -6.95
C LEU A 12 11.25 2.39 -8.17
N GLN A 13 10.45 3.24 -8.82
CA GLN A 13 9.73 2.85 -10.03
C GLN A 13 10.70 2.50 -11.17
N LEU A 14 11.78 3.25 -11.32
CA LEU A 14 12.83 2.95 -12.30
C LEU A 14 13.58 1.65 -11.97
N GLU A 15 13.81 1.34 -10.69
CA GLU A 15 14.40 0.07 -10.28
C GLU A 15 13.48 -1.11 -10.54
N LEU A 16 12.18 -1.00 -10.27
CA LEU A 16 11.20 -2.03 -10.61
C LEU A 16 11.16 -2.32 -12.12
N LEU A 17 11.29 -1.29 -12.96
CA LEU A 17 11.40 -1.49 -14.41
C LEU A 17 12.65 -2.29 -14.80
N LYS A 18 13.77 -2.10 -14.10
CA LYS A 18 14.97 -2.92 -14.31
C LYS A 18 14.72 -4.38 -13.92
N VAL A 19 13.99 -4.64 -12.83
CA VAL A 19 13.61 -6.01 -12.44
C VAL A 19 12.80 -6.70 -13.53
N PHE A 20 11.84 -6.00 -14.15
CA PHE A 20 11.04 -6.55 -15.23
C PHE A 20 11.84 -6.82 -16.52
N SER A 21 12.97 -6.12 -16.73
CA SER A 21 13.85 -6.38 -17.88
C SER A 21 14.52 -7.76 -17.86
N PHE A 22 14.51 -8.46 -16.72
CA PHE A 22 15.04 -9.81 -16.58
C PHE A 22 14.01 -10.91 -16.93
N ASN A 23 12.83 -10.55 -17.44
CA ASN A 23 11.73 -11.48 -17.75
C ASN A 23 11.37 -12.42 -16.58
N PRO A 24 11.01 -11.87 -15.40
CA PRO A 24 10.57 -12.69 -14.28
C PRO A 24 9.33 -13.51 -14.66
N THR A 25 9.24 -14.70 -14.09
CA THR A 25 8.08 -15.56 -14.19
C THR A 25 6.86 -14.91 -13.50
N GLU A 26 5.66 -15.37 -13.87
CA GLU A 26 4.42 -14.96 -13.21
C GLU A 26 4.46 -15.17 -11.69
N GLU A 27 5.12 -16.23 -11.23
CA GLU A 27 5.23 -16.51 -9.80
C GLU A 27 6.14 -15.51 -9.08
N GLU A 28 7.25 -15.11 -9.69
CA GLU A 28 8.12 -14.05 -9.17
C GLU A 28 7.39 -12.69 -9.15
N LEU A 29 6.61 -12.38 -10.18
CA LEU A 29 5.79 -11.17 -10.22
C LEU A 29 4.74 -11.14 -9.09
N LYS A 30 4.11 -12.29 -8.78
CA LYS A 30 3.20 -12.41 -7.63
C LYS A 30 3.92 -12.18 -6.31
N GLN A 31 5.15 -12.67 -6.16
CA GLN A 31 5.95 -12.43 -4.94
C GLN A 31 6.27 -10.94 -4.76
N VAL A 32 6.69 -10.25 -5.84
CA VAL A 32 6.92 -8.79 -5.79
C VAL A 32 5.65 -8.04 -5.40
N ARG A 33 4.50 -8.42 -5.98
CA ARG A 33 3.20 -7.84 -5.62
C ARG A 33 2.87 -8.06 -4.14
N LYS A 34 3.15 -9.25 -3.60
CA LYS A 34 2.91 -9.58 -2.19
C LYS A 34 3.77 -8.74 -1.25
N ILE A 35 5.04 -8.50 -1.59
CA ILE A 35 5.93 -7.62 -0.81
C ILE A 35 5.37 -6.20 -0.75
N LEU A 36 4.96 -5.66 -1.89
CA LEU A 36 4.36 -4.32 -1.95
C LEU A 36 3.05 -4.26 -1.15
N ALA A 37 2.17 -5.26 -1.31
CA ALA A 37 0.91 -5.34 -0.59
C ALA A 37 1.13 -5.36 0.93
N HIS A 38 2.07 -6.19 1.43
CA HIS A 38 2.40 -6.24 2.84
C HIS A 38 2.94 -4.91 3.37
N PHE A 39 3.83 -4.25 2.62
CA PHE A 39 4.37 -2.95 3.03
C PHE A 39 3.26 -1.90 3.20
N PHE A 40 2.35 -1.79 2.22
CA PHE A 40 1.26 -0.82 2.29
C PHE A 40 0.20 -1.19 3.33
N ALA A 41 -0.13 -2.47 3.48
CA ALA A 41 -1.06 -2.92 4.51
C ALA A 41 -0.52 -2.59 5.90
N HIS A 42 0.74 -2.91 6.18
CA HIS A 42 1.37 -2.60 7.47
C HIS A 42 1.38 -1.10 7.75
N ARG A 43 1.85 -0.29 6.77
CA ARG A 43 1.85 1.16 6.89
C ARG A 43 0.43 1.72 7.12
N PHE A 44 -0.57 1.16 6.46
CA PHE A 44 -1.96 1.59 6.65
C PHE A 44 -2.44 1.28 8.07
N THR A 45 -2.29 0.04 8.52
CA THR A 45 -2.66 -0.39 9.88
C THR A 45 -1.99 0.47 10.95
N GLU A 46 -0.69 0.74 10.82
CA GLU A 46 0.04 1.60 11.75
C GLU A 46 -0.51 3.03 11.80
N ASN A 47 -0.83 3.61 10.64
CA ASN A 47 -1.38 4.96 10.56
C ASN A 47 -2.79 5.04 11.14
N VAL A 48 -3.65 4.04 10.86
CA VAL A 48 -4.99 3.95 11.46
C VAL A 48 -4.89 3.82 12.97
N ALA A 49 -4.05 2.91 13.48
CA ALA A 49 -3.85 2.74 14.91
C ALA A 49 -3.31 4.03 15.58
N LYS A 50 -2.39 4.74 14.91
CA LYS A 50 -1.88 6.02 15.40
C LYS A 50 -2.96 7.11 15.43
N ALA A 51 -3.79 7.19 14.39
CA ALA A 51 -4.89 8.14 14.31
C ALA A 51 -5.98 7.85 15.35
N GLY A 52 -6.31 6.57 15.58
CA GLY A 52 -7.24 6.12 16.62
C GLY A 52 -6.77 6.52 18.02
N ARG A 53 -5.51 6.21 18.36
CA ARG A 53 -4.90 6.64 19.63
C ARG A 53 -4.93 8.15 19.81
N ALA A 54 -4.64 8.93 18.77
CA ALA A 54 -4.68 10.39 18.83
C ALA A 54 -6.08 10.96 19.07
N ARG A 55 -7.13 10.16 18.82
CA ARG A 55 -8.54 10.51 19.01
C ARG A 55 -9.16 9.82 20.24
N ASN A 56 -8.37 9.15 21.07
CA ASN A 56 -8.83 8.33 22.20
C ASN A 56 -9.88 7.26 21.80
N VAL A 57 -9.82 6.77 20.57
CA VAL A 57 -10.63 5.62 20.14
C VAL A 57 -10.11 4.38 20.89
N THR A 58 -10.96 3.71 21.65
CA THR A 58 -10.61 2.48 22.37
C THR A 58 -10.82 1.25 21.49
N ASP A 59 -10.32 0.09 21.94
CA ASP A 59 -10.57 -1.17 21.24
C ASP A 59 -12.08 -1.49 21.24
N GLU A 60 -12.83 -1.13 22.29
CA GLU A 60 -14.30 -1.29 22.31
C GLU A 60 -15.02 -0.39 21.29
N ASP A 61 -14.51 0.82 21.02
CA ASP A 61 -15.05 1.69 19.98
C ASP A 61 -14.84 1.10 18.58
N LEU A 62 -13.71 0.42 18.36
CA LEU A 62 -13.42 -0.28 17.10
C LEU A 62 -14.30 -1.51 16.91
N ASP A 63 -14.47 -2.31 17.96
CA ASP A 63 -15.34 -3.50 17.94
C ASP A 63 -16.79 -3.10 17.62
N LYS A 64 -17.26 -1.99 18.20
CA LYS A 64 -18.60 -1.48 17.93
C LYS A 64 -18.80 -1.00 16.50
N TRP A 65 -17.78 -0.37 15.89
CA TRP A 65 -17.85 0.01 14.47
C TRP A 65 -17.86 -1.20 13.53
N LEU A 66 -17.14 -2.27 13.87
CA LEU A 66 -17.14 -3.51 13.08
C LEU A 66 -18.51 -4.20 13.09
N GLU A 67 -19.21 -4.19 14.24
CA GLU A 67 -20.58 -4.73 14.36
C GLU A 67 -21.64 -3.88 13.62
N GLU A 68 -21.38 -2.58 13.42
CA GLU A 68 -22.25 -1.67 12.67
C GLU A 68 -22.07 -1.81 11.15
N ASP A 69 -20.86 -2.11 10.66
CA ASP A 69 -20.56 -2.31 9.23
C ASP A 69 -21.04 -3.68 8.67
N GLU A 70 -21.29 -4.67 9.54
CA GLU A 70 -21.81 -5.99 9.15
C GLU A 70 -23.35 -6.07 9.03
N GLN A 71 -24.06 -4.96 9.23
CA GLN A 71 -25.53 -4.83 9.10
C GLN A 71 -25.97 -4.18 7.78
#